data_AF-A0A6B2Z7P9-F1
#
_entry.id   AF-A0A6B2Z7P9-F1
#
_cell.length_a   1.000
_cell.length_b   1.000
_cell.length_c   1.000
_cell.angle_alpha   90.00
_cell.angle_beta   90.00
_cell.angle_gamma   90.00
#
_symmetry.space_group_name_H-M   'P 1'
#
loop_
_entity.id
_entity.type
_entity.pdbx_description
1 polymer ?
#
loop_
_entity_poly.entity_id
_entity_poly.type
_entity_poly.pdbx_seq_one_letter_code
_entity_poly.pdbx_strand_id
1 'polypeptide(L)'
;MCSANASSPRRWDGTPARTPRSRSLRVAPDGPTRLVRSAQSGRCPDCGNRVDWHPRTDADDRAVGLHPRELPAAAVPAVSRWHVSSGIAHPAHDGTPWCRIPHAALCPARSAPAALTPQLTALRRHLALHTRRLINGALTTRATPPAPEVTESCRPARPIAELLSVRYIASHPVDAIQCVAQTRQRHRCTRPVLDDHAPPGTWTLAHTTLLGRRPPSLSLPVGRMAVYDLTHLPYTEQLRWRHQHCPGHAVSSAADLALTEWELFDPPLHHQHIHPRLPSTRTQHQGT
;
A
#
# COMPACT_ATOMS: atom_id res chain seq x y z
N MET A 1 -9.65 -38.65 -36.76
CA MET A 1 -9.74 -37.36 -36.05
C MET A 1 -9.25 -37.60 -34.62
N CYS A 2 -8.04 -37.13 -34.30
CA CYS A 2 -7.36 -37.44 -33.04
C CYS A 2 -7.57 -36.28 -32.05
N SER A 3 -8.28 -36.52 -30.95
CA SER A 3 -8.39 -35.56 -29.85
C SER A 3 -7.24 -35.77 -28.88
N ALA A 4 -6.31 -34.80 -28.83
CA ALA A 4 -5.25 -34.76 -27.83
C ALA A 4 -5.82 -34.30 -26.48
N ASN A 5 -5.96 -35.24 -25.53
CA ASN A 5 -6.23 -34.92 -24.14
C ASN A 5 -4.95 -34.34 -23.50
N ALA A 6 -5.01 -33.06 -23.11
CA ALA A 6 -3.92 -32.40 -22.41
C ALA A 6 -3.61 -33.10 -21.07
N SER A 7 -2.37 -33.55 -20.93
CA SER A 7 -1.86 -34.24 -19.74
C SER A 7 -1.88 -33.32 -18.52
N SER A 8 -2.56 -33.72 -17.45
CA SER A 8 -2.47 -33.03 -16.16
C SER A 8 -1.06 -33.18 -15.56
N PRO A 9 -0.50 -32.13 -14.93
CA PRO A 9 0.83 -32.19 -14.34
C PRO A 9 0.86 -33.20 -13.18
N ARG A 10 1.78 -34.17 -13.26
CA ARG A 10 2.02 -35.19 -12.23
C ARG A 10 3.31 -34.85 -11.49
N ARG A 11 3.38 -35.25 -10.21
CA ARG A 11 4.66 -35.28 -9.48
C ARG A 11 5.53 -36.41 -10.03
N TRP A 12 6.83 -36.37 -9.73
CA TRP A 12 7.80 -37.36 -10.20
C TRP A 12 7.48 -38.81 -9.79
N ASP A 13 6.67 -38.98 -8.73
CA ASP A 13 6.16 -40.27 -8.23
C ASP A 13 4.83 -40.73 -8.87
N GLY A 14 4.32 -40.05 -9.90
CA GLY A 14 3.09 -40.42 -10.61
C GLY A 14 1.78 -39.98 -9.94
N THR A 15 1.86 -39.40 -8.74
CA THR A 15 0.68 -38.93 -8.00
C THR A 15 0.10 -37.65 -8.63
N PRO A 16 -1.24 -37.49 -8.74
CA PRO A 16 -1.83 -36.26 -9.22
C PRO A 16 -1.41 -35.08 -8.33
N ALA A 17 -0.90 -34.01 -8.93
CA ALA A 17 -0.51 -32.81 -8.20
C ALA A 17 -1.76 -32.09 -7.68
N ARG A 18 -2.21 -32.40 -6.45
CA ARG A 18 -3.21 -31.58 -5.76
C ARG A 18 -2.58 -30.24 -5.43
N THR A 19 -3.09 -29.18 -6.06
CA THR A 19 -2.84 -27.81 -5.61
C THR A 19 -3.44 -27.66 -4.20
N PRO A 20 -2.67 -27.20 -3.20
CA PRO A 20 -3.24 -26.94 -1.90
C PRO A 20 -4.28 -25.82 -2.04
N ARG A 21 -5.55 -26.15 -1.80
CA ARG A 21 -6.61 -25.14 -1.63
C ARG A 21 -6.21 -24.28 -0.43
N SER A 22 -5.93 -23.00 -0.68
CA SER A 22 -5.72 -22.01 0.38
C SER A 22 -6.96 -21.98 1.25
N ARG A 23 -6.88 -22.45 2.50
CA ARG A 23 -7.90 -22.14 3.49
C ARG A 23 -7.69 -20.68 3.89
N SER A 24 -8.65 -19.82 3.56
CA SER A 24 -8.73 -18.51 4.20
C SER A 24 -9.03 -18.74 5.68
N LEU A 25 -8.20 -18.18 6.55
CA LEU A 25 -8.53 -18.06 7.97
C LEU A 25 -9.78 -17.19 8.06
N ARG A 26 -10.92 -17.79 8.44
CA ARG A 26 -12.15 -17.05 8.70
C ARG A 26 -12.14 -16.57 10.14
N VAL A 27 -12.36 -15.28 10.32
CA VAL A 27 -12.47 -14.63 11.63
C VAL A 27 -13.87 -14.91 12.16
N ALA A 28 -13.98 -15.46 13.36
CA ALA A 28 -15.27 -15.70 13.98
C ALA A 28 -16.02 -14.36 14.19
N PRO A 29 -17.31 -14.26 13.78
CA PRO A 29 -18.09 -13.02 13.85
C PRO A 29 -18.31 -12.50 15.28
N ASP A 30 -18.07 -13.33 16.30
CA ASP A 30 -18.26 -13.00 17.73
C ASP A 30 -16.94 -12.85 18.52
N GLY A 31 -15.78 -12.93 17.86
CA GLY A 31 -14.47 -12.83 18.53
C GLY A 31 -14.09 -11.39 18.95
N PRO A 32 -13.56 -11.14 20.16
CA PRO A 32 -13.34 -9.79 20.71
C PRO A 32 -12.24 -8.95 20.02
N THR A 33 -11.51 -9.50 19.04
CA THR A 33 -10.37 -8.85 18.40
C THR A 33 -10.77 -7.99 17.19
N ARG A 34 -10.85 -6.68 17.44
CA ARG A 34 -11.26 -5.61 16.48
C ARG A 34 -10.34 -5.48 15.25
N LEU A 35 -9.05 -5.79 15.38
CA LEU A 35 -8.06 -5.63 14.30
C LEU A 35 -8.22 -6.64 13.15
N VAL A 36 -8.72 -7.84 13.45
CA VAL A 36 -8.86 -8.93 12.47
C VAL A 36 -10.11 -8.76 11.58
N ARG A 37 -11.02 -7.84 11.95
CA ARG A 37 -12.25 -7.53 11.19
C ARG A 37 -12.10 -6.34 10.24
N SER A 38 -10.88 -5.84 10.06
CA SER A 38 -10.58 -4.80 9.08
C SER A 38 -10.94 -5.28 7.68
N ALA A 39 -11.42 -4.36 6.83
CA ALA A 39 -11.76 -4.67 5.44
C ALA A 39 -10.64 -5.48 4.78
N GLN A 40 -10.98 -6.64 4.19
CA GLN A 40 -10.01 -7.34 3.36
C GLN A 40 -9.98 -6.63 2.00
N SER A 41 -9.03 -5.72 1.82
CA SER A 41 -8.86 -5.04 0.53
C SER A 41 -8.40 -6.03 -0.53
N GLY A 42 -9.14 -6.09 -1.63
CA GLY A 42 -8.89 -6.96 -2.77
C GLY A 42 -9.16 -6.24 -4.10
N ARG A 43 -9.22 -7.04 -5.18
CA ARG A 43 -9.60 -6.56 -6.50
C ARG A 43 -10.82 -7.29 -7.01
N CYS A 44 -11.69 -6.59 -7.73
CA CYS A 44 -12.79 -7.21 -8.44
C CYS A 44 -12.23 -8.12 -9.54
N PRO A 45 -12.65 -9.39 -9.63
CA PRO A 45 -12.20 -10.28 -10.71
C PRO A 45 -12.66 -9.81 -12.09
N ASP A 46 -13.82 -9.14 -12.17
CA ASP A 46 -14.44 -8.74 -13.44
C ASP A 46 -13.82 -7.46 -14.03
N CYS A 47 -13.43 -6.49 -13.19
CA CYS A 47 -12.95 -5.18 -13.66
C CYS A 47 -11.60 -4.73 -13.07
N GLY A 48 -10.98 -5.52 -12.19
CA GLY A 48 -9.66 -5.24 -11.61
C GLY A 48 -9.59 -4.05 -10.62
N ASN A 49 -10.68 -3.32 -10.43
CA ASN A 49 -10.77 -2.20 -9.49
C ASN A 49 -10.69 -2.67 -8.03
N ARG A 50 -10.24 -1.79 -7.13
CA ARG A 50 -10.13 -2.08 -5.70
C ARG A 50 -11.51 -2.25 -5.06
N VAL A 51 -11.63 -3.24 -4.18
CA VAL A 51 -12.85 -3.58 -3.45
C VAL A 51 -12.48 -3.93 -2.02
N ASP A 52 -13.24 -3.42 -1.06
CA ASP A 52 -13.09 -3.75 0.35
C ASP A 52 -14.12 -4.81 0.72
N TRP A 53 -13.65 -6.00 1.12
CA TRP A 53 -14.52 -7.12 1.48
C TRP A 53 -14.80 -7.12 2.98
N HIS A 54 -16.08 -7.09 3.33
CA HIS A 54 -16.56 -7.09 4.70
C HIS A 54 -17.49 -8.29 4.96
N PRO A 55 -17.39 -8.94 6.12
CA PRO A 55 -18.41 -9.90 6.55
C PRO A 55 -19.76 -9.18 6.65
N ARG A 56 -20.85 -9.86 6.27
CA ARG A 56 -22.21 -9.33 6.35
C ARG A 56 -22.88 -9.80 7.64
N THR A 57 -23.93 -9.10 8.03
CA THR A 57 -24.77 -9.48 9.19
C THR A 57 -25.81 -10.54 8.83
N ASP A 58 -26.10 -10.75 7.54
CA ASP A 58 -27.05 -11.78 7.11
C ASP A 58 -26.43 -13.18 7.09
N ALA A 59 -27.28 -14.20 7.25
CA ALA A 59 -26.90 -15.59 7.49
C ALA A 59 -26.15 -16.27 6.33
N ASP A 60 -25.97 -15.60 5.20
CA ASP A 60 -25.09 -16.06 4.13
C ASP A 60 -23.66 -15.66 4.51
N ASP A 61 -22.81 -16.66 4.79
CA ASP A 61 -21.37 -16.54 5.15
C ASP A 61 -20.48 -15.95 4.02
N ARG A 62 -21.04 -15.07 3.18
CA ARG A 62 -20.41 -14.43 2.03
C ARG A 62 -20.15 -12.96 2.33
N ALA A 63 -18.88 -12.59 2.34
CA ALA A 63 -18.48 -11.20 2.44
C ALA A 63 -19.06 -10.36 1.29
N VAL A 64 -19.49 -9.14 1.58
CA VAL A 64 -19.90 -8.15 0.58
C VAL A 64 -18.68 -7.33 0.15
N GLY A 65 -18.51 -7.18 -1.15
CA GLY A 65 -17.50 -6.30 -1.72
C GLY A 65 -18.04 -4.88 -1.81
N LEU A 66 -17.56 -3.99 -0.97
CA LEU A 66 -17.93 -2.57 -0.95
C LEU A 66 -16.88 -1.73 -1.68
N HIS A 67 -17.32 -0.61 -2.22
CA HIS A 67 -16.38 0.39 -2.74
C HIS A 67 -15.58 1.03 -1.59
N PRO A 68 -14.24 1.21 -1.73
CA PRO A 68 -13.40 1.71 -0.63
C PRO A 68 -13.67 3.14 -0.16
N ARG A 69 -14.36 3.94 -0.98
CA ARG A 69 -14.75 5.31 -0.62
C ARG A 69 -16.18 5.37 -0.10
N GLU A 70 -16.36 6.15 0.94
CA GLU A 70 -17.67 6.58 1.44
C GLU A 70 -18.27 7.62 0.51
N LEU A 71 -19.59 7.57 0.38
CA LEU A 71 -20.37 8.43 -0.49
C LEU A 71 -21.47 9.10 0.33
N PRO A 72 -21.86 10.34 0.00
CA PRO A 72 -23.00 10.97 0.64
C PRO A 72 -24.24 10.10 0.49
N ALA A 73 -24.95 9.84 1.59
CA ALA A 73 -26.13 8.98 1.59
C ALA A 73 -27.21 9.47 0.60
N ALA A 74 -27.35 10.79 0.46
CA ALA A 74 -28.24 11.43 -0.51
C ALA A 74 -27.91 11.06 -1.97
N ALA A 75 -26.66 10.75 -2.29
CA ALA A 75 -26.22 10.37 -3.63
C ALA A 75 -26.32 8.86 -3.91
N VAL A 76 -26.63 8.02 -2.91
CA VAL A 76 -26.72 6.57 -3.04
C VAL A 76 -28.19 6.12 -2.98
N PRO A 77 -28.70 5.34 -3.95
CA PRO A 77 -30.03 4.76 -3.89
C PRO A 77 -30.22 3.92 -2.63
N ALA A 78 -31.38 4.02 -1.97
CA ALA A 78 -31.65 3.36 -0.69
C ALA A 78 -31.35 1.85 -0.72
N VAL A 79 -31.70 1.17 -1.82
CA VAL A 79 -31.46 -0.27 -2.05
C VAL A 79 -29.97 -0.66 -2.15
N SER A 80 -29.09 0.31 -2.34
CA SER A 80 -27.64 0.12 -2.49
C SER A 80 -26.84 0.76 -1.36
N ARG A 81 -27.51 1.23 -0.29
CA ARG A 81 -26.85 1.78 0.90
C ARG A 81 -26.39 0.68 1.82
N TRP A 82 -25.13 0.78 2.21
CA TRP A 82 -24.49 -0.10 3.18
C TRP A 82 -23.76 0.76 4.19
N HIS A 83 -23.73 0.34 5.44
CA HIS A 83 -22.87 0.93 6.46
C HIS A 83 -21.96 -0.15 7.04
N VAL A 84 -20.82 0.27 7.59
CA VAL A 84 -19.86 -0.65 8.19
C VAL A 84 -19.71 -0.25 9.66
N SER A 85 -20.11 -1.15 10.55
CA SER A 85 -19.96 -0.97 12.00
C SER A 85 -19.09 -2.09 12.54
N SER A 86 -18.05 -1.73 13.29
CA SER A 86 -17.13 -2.70 13.91
C SER A 86 -16.56 -3.76 12.94
N GLY A 87 -16.35 -3.36 11.68
CA GLY A 87 -15.83 -4.22 10.61
C GLY A 87 -16.88 -5.08 9.88
N ILE A 88 -18.13 -5.07 10.34
CA ILE A 88 -19.25 -5.80 9.74
C ILE A 88 -20.05 -4.86 8.86
N ALA A 89 -20.38 -5.32 7.65
CA ALA A 89 -21.23 -4.60 6.72
C ALA A 89 -22.70 -4.94 6.97
N HIS A 90 -23.49 -3.89 7.13
CA HIS A 90 -24.92 -3.96 7.35
C HIS A 90 -25.64 -3.37 6.14
N PRO A 91 -26.68 -4.05 5.61
CA PRO A 91 -27.54 -3.46 4.60
C PRO A 91 -28.32 -2.29 5.21
N ALA A 92 -28.66 -1.31 4.37
CA ALA A 92 -29.33 -0.07 4.72
C ALA A 92 -28.44 0.98 5.40
N HIS A 93 -29.05 2.14 5.60
CA HIS A 93 -28.44 3.36 6.15
C HIS A 93 -28.54 3.34 7.67
N ASP A 94 -27.48 3.75 8.35
CA ASP A 94 -27.37 3.84 9.82
C ASP A 94 -27.78 5.22 10.38
N GLY A 95 -28.37 6.08 9.54
CA GLY A 95 -28.71 7.46 9.91
C GLY A 95 -27.55 8.45 9.76
N THR A 96 -26.34 7.99 9.41
CA THR A 96 -25.18 8.87 9.20
C THR A 96 -25.22 9.46 7.79
N PRO A 97 -24.73 10.69 7.54
CA PRO A 97 -24.77 11.29 6.20
C PRO A 97 -23.93 10.56 5.13
N TRP A 98 -23.27 9.47 5.49
CA TRP A 98 -22.35 8.70 4.66
C TRP A 98 -22.80 7.25 4.51
N CYS A 99 -22.58 6.68 3.33
CA CYS A 99 -22.86 5.28 3.06
C CYS A 99 -21.74 4.69 2.19
N ARG A 100 -21.59 3.38 2.29
CA ARG A 100 -20.88 2.55 1.32
C ARG A 100 -21.87 2.03 0.28
N ILE A 101 -21.34 1.64 -0.87
CA ILE A 101 -22.10 1.05 -1.97
C ILE A 101 -21.44 -0.26 -2.41
N PRO A 102 -22.21 -1.31 -2.77
CA PRO A 102 -21.65 -2.53 -3.30
C PRO A 102 -20.90 -2.25 -4.59
N HIS A 103 -19.70 -2.82 -4.69
CA HIS A 103 -18.90 -2.71 -5.91
C HIS A 103 -19.65 -3.30 -7.11
N ALA A 104 -20.47 -4.33 -6.92
CA ALA A 104 -21.27 -4.91 -7.99
C ALA A 104 -22.20 -3.89 -8.69
N ALA A 105 -22.75 -2.91 -7.96
CA ALA A 105 -23.59 -1.85 -8.51
C ALA A 105 -22.79 -0.79 -9.30
N LEU A 106 -21.50 -0.64 -8.97
CA LEU A 106 -20.58 0.29 -9.62
C LEU A 106 -19.69 -0.35 -10.68
N CYS A 107 -19.64 -1.68 -10.74
CA CYS A 107 -18.68 -2.42 -11.53
C CYS A 107 -18.87 -2.11 -13.02
N PRO A 108 -17.85 -1.54 -13.71
CA PRO A 108 -17.93 -1.25 -15.14
C PRO A 108 -18.18 -2.47 -16.01
N ALA A 109 -17.74 -3.64 -15.56
CA ALA A 109 -17.91 -4.92 -16.26
C ALA A 109 -19.32 -5.52 -16.13
N ARG A 110 -20.21 -4.92 -15.32
CA ARG A 110 -21.61 -5.34 -15.14
C ARG A 110 -22.54 -4.28 -15.68
N SER A 111 -23.71 -4.65 -16.21
CA SER A 111 -24.70 -3.67 -16.69
C SER A 111 -25.03 -2.64 -15.60
N ALA A 112 -25.11 -1.37 -15.97
CA ALA A 112 -25.46 -0.31 -15.03
C ALA A 112 -26.90 -0.55 -14.52
N PRO A 113 -27.15 -0.49 -13.20
CA PRO A 113 -28.52 -0.47 -12.72
C PRO A 113 -29.23 0.79 -13.25
N ALA A 114 -30.52 0.67 -13.56
CA ALA A 114 -31.27 1.64 -14.37
C ALA A 114 -31.44 3.04 -13.74
N ALA A 115 -31.09 3.22 -12.45
CA ALA A 115 -31.23 4.49 -11.74
C ALA A 115 -29.97 4.83 -10.92
N LEU A 116 -28.88 5.19 -11.61
CA LEU A 116 -27.70 5.76 -10.96
C LEU A 116 -27.84 7.28 -10.89
N THR A 117 -27.52 7.86 -9.73
CA THR A 117 -27.40 9.32 -9.60
C THR A 117 -26.23 9.84 -10.45
N PRO A 118 -26.19 11.15 -10.78
CA PRO A 118 -25.08 11.73 -11.55
C PRO A 118 -23.70 11.46 -10.91
N GLN A 119 -23.63 11.50 -9.58
CA GLN A 119 -22.41 11.22 -8.82
C GLN A 119 -21.97 9.77 -8.99
N LEU A 120 -22.89 8.81 -8.91
CA LEU A 120 -22.57 7.40 -9.14
C LEU A 120 -22.22 7.11 -10.60
N THR A 121 -22.82 7.85 -11.54
CA THR A 121 -22.50 7.77 -12.97
C THR A 121 -21.07 8.24 -13.23
N ALA A 122 -20.66 9.37 -12.63
CA ALA A 122 -19.30 9.87 -12.71
C ALA A 122 -18.29 8.88 -12.09
N LEU A 123 -18.63 8.32 -10.91
CA LEU A 123 -17.80 7.33 -10.24
C LEU A 123 -17.63 6.06 -11.10
N ARG A 124 -18.71 5.55 -11.67
CA ARG A 124 -18.70 4.40 -12.58
C ARG A 124 -17.88 4.68 -13.85
N ARG A 125 -18.00 5.89 -14.42
CA ARG A 125 -17.15 6.31 -15.56
C ARG A 125 -15.67 6.32 -15.18
N HIS A 126 -15.32 6.84 -14.00
CA HIS A 126 -13.94 6.82 -13.52
C HIS A 126 -13.40 5.39 -13.37
N LEU A 127 -14.19 4.49 -12.79
CA LEU A 127 -13.85 3.07 -12.69
C LEU A 127 -13.72 2.42 -14.07
N ALA A 128 -14.56 2.79 -15.04
CA ALA A 128 -14.50 2.26 -16.40
C ALA A 128 -13.21 2.71 -17.13
N LEU A 129 -12.82 3.98 -16.99
CA LEU A 129 -11.55 4.49 -17.52
C LEU A 129 -10.36 3.80 -16.87
N HIS A 130 -10.40 3.61 -15.55
CA HIS A 130 -9.36 2.88 -14.83
C HIS A 130 -9.27 1.42 -15.29
N THR A 131 -10.42 0.74 -15.46
CA THR A 131 -10.50 -0.61 -16.05
C THR A 131 -9.90 -0.65 -17.44
N ARG A 132 -10.23 0.32 -18.30
CA ARG A 132 -9.66 0.41 -19.66
C ARG A 132 -8.15 0.66 -19.64
N ARG A 133 -7.63 1.47 -18.70
CA ARG A 133 -6.18 1.63 -18.50
C ARG A 133 -5.52 0.35 -18.00
N LEU A 134 -6.18 -0.42 -17.13
CA LEU A 134 -5.69 -1.73 -16.69
C LEU A 134 -5.66 -2.75 -17.84
N ILE A 135 -6.69 -2.76 -18.70
CA ILE A 135 -6.77 -3.64 -19.88
C ILE A 135 -5.75 -3.21 -20.96
N ASN A 136 -5.69 -1.90 -21.25
CA ASN A 136 -4.78 -1.34 -22.26
C ASN A 136 -3.33 -1.20 -21.77
N GLY A 137 -3.09 -1.44 -20.48
CA GLY A 137 -1.79 -1.33 -19.81
C GLY A 137 -0.76 -2.39 -20.21
N ALA A 138 -0.98 -3.13 -21.30
CA ALA A 138 0.05 -3.90 -21.98
C ALA A 138 0.82 -3.07 -23.04
N LEU A 139 0.35 -1.89 -23.46
CA LEU A 139 1.08 -1.02 -24.40
C LEU A 139 0.76 0.46 -24.15
N THR A 140 1.62 1.12 -23.38
CA THR A 140 2.16 2.46 -23.65
C THR A 140 3.20 2.75 -22.58
N THR A 141 4.41 2.22 -22.78
CA THR A 141 5.61 2.91 -22.30
C THR A 141 5.59 4.28 -22.94
N ARG A 142 5.24 5.31 -22.16
CA ARG A 142 5.60 6.68 -22.51
C ARG A 142 7.10 6.69 -22.71
N ALA A 143 7.57 6.94 -23.93
CA ALA A 143 8.98 7.09 -24.21
C ALA A 143 9.52 8.16 -23.25
N THR A 144 10.39 7.73 -22.35
CA THR A 144 11.15 8.60 -21.48
C THR A 144 11.95 9.53 -22.40
N PRO A 145 11.75 10.86 -22.36
CA PRO A 145 12.68 11.75 -23.03
C PRO A 145 14.09 11.47 -22.47
N PRO A 146 15.15 11.52 -23.30
CA PRO A 146 16.51 11.31 -22.82
C PRO A 146 16.74 12.25 -21.63
N ALA A 147 17.19 11.67 -20.52
CA ALA A 147 17.41 12.40 -19.29
C ALA A 147 18.32 13.60 -19.59
N PRO A 148 17.96 14.83 -19.17
CA PRO A 148 18.94 15.90 -19.17
C PRO A 148 20.10 15.45 -18.29
N GLU A 149 21.31 15.56 -18.79
CA GLU A 149 22.53 15.45 -18.00
C GLU A 149 22.55 16.62 -17.02
N VAL A 150 21.83 16.45 -15.92
CA VAL A 150 21.89 17.39 -14.80
C VAL A 150 22.94 16.84 -13.85
N THR A 151 24.08 17.50 -13.84
CA THR A 151 25.14 17.41 -12.83
C THR A 151 24.67 17.98 -11.49
N GLU A 152 23.49 17.57 -11.02
CA GLU A 152 23.00 17.89 -9.69
C GLU A 152 23.19 16.65 -8.81
N SER A 153 23.77 16.89 -7.63
CA SER A 153 23.94 15.88 -6.58
C SER A 153 22.63 15.12 -6.41
N CYS A 154 22.66 13.80 -6.62
CA CYS A 154 21.47 12.95 -6.55
C CYS A 154 20.95 12.88 -5.09
N ARG A 155 20.18 13.86 -4.62
CA ARG A 155 19.54 13.82 -3.30
C ARG A 155 18.09 13.35 -3.46
N PRO A 156 17.73 12.13 -3.02
CA PRO A 156 16.36 11.63 -3.14
C PRO A 156 15.41 12.49 -2.31
N ALA A 157 14.39 13.08 -2.94
CA ALA A 157 13.37 13.86 -2.26
C ALA A 157 12.52 13.00 -1.30
N ARG A 158 12.28 11.75 -1.68
CA ARG A 158 11.55 10.75 -0.88
C ARG A 158 12.38 9.47 -0.81
N PRO A 159 13.27 9.35 0.18
CA PRO A 159 14.21 8.25 0.29
C PRO A 159 13.50 6.95 0.66
N ILE A 160 14.02 5.83 0.16
CA ILE A 160 13.61 4.49 0.55
C ILE A 160 14.53 4.06 1.68
N ALA A 161 14.00 3.79 2.87
CA ALA A 161 14.75 3.30 4.01
C ALA A 161 14.44 1.82 4.26
N GLU A 162 15.45 1.03 4.60
CA GLU A 162 15.30 -0.37 5.01
C GLU A 162 15.59 -0.50 6.50
N LEU A 163 14.56 -0.85 7.28
CA LEU A 163 14.64 -1.04 8.72
C LEU A 163 13.77 -2.22 9.12
N LEU A 164 14.23 -3.02 10.09
CA LEU A 164 13.56 -4.24 10.54
C LEU A 164 13.24 -5.20 9.37
N SER A 165 14.12 -5.25 8.36
CA SER A 165 13.95 -6.01 7.11
C SER A 165 12.70 -5.63 6.29
N VAL A 166 12.14 -4.44 6.51
CA VAL A 166 11.02 -3.88 5.76
C VAL A 166 11.46 -2.57 5.10
N ARG A 167 11.02 -2.36 3.85
CA ARG A 167 11.30 -1.14 3.10
C ARG A 167 10.17 -0.15 3.26
N TYR A 168 10.52 1.06 3.66
CA TYR A 168 9.62 2.19 3.79
C TYR A 168 10.06 3.32 2.86
N ILE A 169 9.13 4.16 2.45
CA ILE A 169 9.42 5.43 1.79
C ILE A 169 9.04 6.56 2.73
N ALA A 170 9.94 7.52 2.90
CA ALA A 170 9.69 8.71 3.70
C ALA A 170 9.01 9.81 2.88
N SER A 171 8.32 10.73 3.55
CA SER A 171 7.76 11.93 2.94
C SER A 171 8.82 13.00 2.61
N HIS A 172 9.95 12.99 3.32
CA HIS A 172 11.01 14.00 3.22
C HIS A 172 12.40 13.34 3.10
N PRO A 173 13.43 14.05 2.60
CA PRO A 173 14.81 13.59 2.63
C PRO A 173 15.25 13.15 4.02
N VAL A 174 16.17 12.19 4.12
CA VAL A 174 16.54 11.52 5.39
C VAL A 174 16.93 12.52 6.49
N ASP A 175 17.66 13.58 6.13
CA ASP A 175 18.13 14.64 7.01
C ASP A 175 17.04 15.66 7.40
N ALA A 176 15.92 15.67 6.67
CA ALA A 176 14.77 16.55 6.93
C ALA A 176 13.62 15.83 7.66
N ILE A 177 13.73 14.54 7.94
CA ILE A 177 12.71 13.79 8.68
C ILE A 177 12.69 14.28 10.14
N GLN A 178 11.59 14.91 10.54
CA GLN A 178 11.43 15.48 11.89
C GLN A 178 10.83 14.50 12.88
N CYS A 179 11.20 14.64 14.15
CA CYS A 179 10.61 13.87 15.25
C CYS A 179 9.09 14.08 15.34
N VAL A 180 8.33 13.01 15.62
CA VAL A 180 6.87 13.09 15.84
C VAL A 180 6.47 13.29 17.30
N ALA A 181 7.41 13.10 18.23
CA ALA A 181 7.17 13.20 19.65
C ALA A 181 6.85 14.64 20.10
N GLN A 182 6.07 14.73 21.17
CA GLN A 182 5.68 15.97 21.81
C GLN A 182 6.78 16.48 22.76
N THR A 183 7.10 17.77 22.65
CA THR A 183 7.99 18.46 23.60
C THR A 183 7.28 18.76 24.93
N ARG A 184 8.04 19.12 25.99
CA ARG A 184 7.46 19.59 27.26
C ARG A 184 6.51 20.78 27.11
N GLN A 185 6.73 21.61 26.08
CA GLN A 185 5.90 22.76 25.73
C GLN A 185 4.68 22.39 24.89
N ARG A 186 4.38 21.09 24.73
CA ARG A 186 3.26 20.53 23.97
C ARG A 186 3.29 20.74 22.45
N HIS A 187 4.39 21.21 21.88
CA HIS A 187 4.61 21.33 20.44
C HIS A 187 5.31 20.10 19.86
N ARG A 188 5.19 19.87 18.54
CA ARG A 188 5.95 18.84 17.83
C ARG A 188 7.44 19.12 17.99
N CYS A 189 8.22 18.11 18.28
CA CYS A 189 9.68 18.24 18.32
C CYS A 189 10.22 18.54 16.91
N THR A 190 10.96 19.64 16.78
CA THR A 190 11.56 20.07 15.51
C THR A 190 12.90 19.40 15.23
N ARG A 191 13.44 18.61 16.17
CA ARG A 191 14.73 17.91 15.98
C ARG A 191 14.59 16.82 14.92
N PRO A 192 15.60 16.66 14.04
CA PRO A 192 15.58 15.59 13.06
C PRO A 192 15.72 14.22 13.72
N VAL A 193 15.25 13.19 13.02
CA VAL A 193 15.44 11.79 13.41
C VAL A 193 16.89 11.36 13.16
N LEU A 194 17.49 11.83 12.07
CA LEU A 194 18.92 11.78 11.84
C LEU A 194 19.57 12.96 12.55
N ASP A 195 20.12 12.72 13.73
CA ASP A 195 20.86 13.71 14.51
C ASP A 195 22.36 13.39 14.44
N ASP A 196 23.23 14.40 14.59
CA ASP A 196 24.69 14.25 14.46
C ASP A 196 25.27 13.30 15.54
N HIS A 197 24.53 13.10 16.63
CA HIS A 197 24.90 12.22 17.74
C HIS A 197 24.34 10.80 17.61
N ALA A 198 23.54 10.50 16.57
CA ALA A 198 22.97 9.18 16.34
C ALA A 198 23.76 8.41 15.27
N PRO A 199 23.87 7.08 15.39
CA PRO A 199 24.53 6.30 14.34
C PRO A 199 23.72 6.40 13.03
N PRO A 200 24.34 6.86 11.92
CA PRO A 200 23.64 7.00 10.66
C PRO A 200 23.42 5.63 10.00
N GLY A 201 22.37 5.56 9.18
CA GLY A 201 22.25 4.53 8.17
C GLY A 201 23.28 4.69 7.05
N THR A 202 23.42 3.67 6.21
CA THR A 202 24.32 3.68 5.05
C THR A 202 23.54 3.63 3.76
N TRP A 203 23.91 4.45 2.79
CA TRP A 203 23.32 4.36 1.45
C TRP A 203 23.87 3.14 0.70
N THR A 204 23.00 2.22 0.32
CA THR A 204 23.34 1.01 -0.43
C THR A 204 22.50 0.87 -1.69
N LEU A 205 23.01 0.15 -2.69
CA LEU A 205 22.23 -0.21 -3.88
C LEU A 205 21.59 -1.57 -3.66
N ALA A 206 20.30 -1.56 -3.35
CA ALA A 206 19.53 -2.79 -3.20
C ALA A 206 18.83 -3.16 -4.51
N HIS A 207 18.57 -4.45 -4.70
CA HIS A 207 17.74 -4.90 -5.81
C HIS A 207 16.27 -4.55 -5.54
N THR A 208 15.58 -4.07 -6.58
CA THR A 208 14.11 -3.93 -6.62
C THR A 208 13.36 -5.26 -6.57
N THR A 209 14.06 -6.40 -6.49
CA THR A 209 13.48 -7.74 -6.52
C THR A 209 12.45 -7.95 -5.41
N LEU A 210 11.29 -8.42 -5.85
CA LEU A 210 10.11 -8.79 -5.09
C LEU A 210 10.45 -9.78 -3.97
N LEU A 211 10.52 -9.30 -2.72
CA LEU A 211 10.24 -10.15 -1.56
C LEU A 211 8.73 -10.43 -1.54
N GLY A 212 8.28 -11.35 -2.38
CA GLY A 212 6.87 -11.75 -2.43
C GLY A 212 6.53 -12.61 -3.62
N ARG A 213 6.14 -13.86 -3.35
CA ARG A 213 5.56 -14.82 -4.32
C ARG A 213 4.49 -14.15 -5.20
N ARG A 214 4.82 -13.85 -6.46
CA ARG A 214 3.86 -13.56 -7.52
C ARG A 214 4.40 -14.13 -8.85
N PRO A 215 3.55 -14.71 -9.72
CA PRO A 215 4.01 -15.32 -10.96
C PRO A 215 4.76 -14.34 -11.88
N PRO A 216 5.66 -14.85 -12.75
CA PRO A 216 6.60 -14.06 -13.52
C PRO A 216 5.87 -13.45 -14.73
N SER A 217 5.20 -12.33 -14.53
CA SER A 217 4.68 -11.55 -15.65
C SER A 217 4.65 -10.08 -15.26
N LEU A 218 5.83 -9.49 -15.23
CA LEU A 218 6.19 -8.09 -15.38
C LEU A 218 7.64 -8.03 -14.92
N SER A 219 8.54 -8.40 -15.83
CA SER A 219 9.96 -8.15 -15.65
C SER A 219 10.14 -6.63 -15.61
N LEU A 220 10.01 -6.03 -14.42
CA LEU A 220 10.69 -4.78 -14.13
C LEU A 220 12.14 -5.02 -14.58
N PRO A 221 12.78 -4.11 -15.31
CA PRO A 221 14.23 -4.14 -15.41
C PRO A 221 14.74 -4.32 -13.98
N VAL A 222 15.64 -5.29 -13.77
CA VAL A 222 16.31 -5.50 -12.49
C VAL A 222 17.09 -4.22 -12.18
N GLY A 223 16.38 -3.25 -11.63
CA GLY A 223 16.87 -1.93 -11.34
C GLY A 223 17.48 -2.01 -9.96
N ARG A 224 18.76 -1.69 -9.85
CA ARG A 224 19.32 -1.30 -8.55
C ARG A 224 18.60 -0.03 -8.10
N MET A 225 18.38 0.10 -6.81
CA MET A 225 17.79 1.29 -6.21
C MET A 225 18.58 1.71 -4.98
N ALA A 226 18.76 3.01 -4.81
CA ALA A 226 19.35 3.57 -3.60
C ALA A 226 18.39 3.37 -2.42
N VAL A 227 18.89 2.70 -1.40
CA VAL A 227 18.21 2.45 -0.14
C VAL A 227 19.07 2.99 0.99
N TYR A 228 18.44 3.66 1.93
CA TYR A 228 19.06 4.03 3.19
C TYR A 228 18.94 2.84 4.15
N ASP A 229 19.99 2.05 4.21
CA ASP A 229 20.07 0.84 5.01
C ASP A 229 20.30 1.20 6.49
N LEU A 230 19.35 0.81 7.33
CA LEU A 230 19.40 0.94 8.79
C LEU A 230 19.51 -0.45 9.45
N THR A 231 19.58 -1.53 8.69
CA THR A 231 19.51 -2.90 9.21
C THR A 231 20.76 -3.31 10.00
N HIS A 232 21.89 -2.64 9.78
CA HIS A 232 23.11 -2.81 10.58
C HIS A 232 23.05 -2.14 11.95
N LEU A 233 22.09 -1.23 12.18
CA LEU A 233 21.95 -0.56 13.47
C LEU A 233 21.37 -1.51 14.53
N PRO A 234 21.63 -1.26 15.83
CA PRO A 234 20.98 -2.00 16.90
C PRO A 234 19.45 -1.98 16.77
N TYR A 235 18.79 -3.05 17.21
CA TYR A 235 17.32 -3.18 17.11
C TYR A 235 16.56 -1.99 17.73
N THR A 236 17.06 -1.46 18.86
CA THR A 236 16.49 -0.28 19.52
C THR A 236 16.57 0.97 18.66
N GLU A 237 17.66 1.15 17.92
CA GLU A 237 17.81 2.26 16.97
C GLU A 237 16.88 2.08 15.77
N GLN A 238 16.75 0.86 15.22
CA GLN A 238 15.79 0.60 14.15
C GLN A 238 14.34 0.88 14.58
N LEU A 239 13.99 0.56 15.83
CA LEU A 239 12.68 0.86 16.38
C LEU A 239 12.46 2.37 16.61
N ARG A 240 13.49 3.09 17.07
CA ARG A 240 13.48 4.56 17.16
C ARG A 240 13.21 5.20 15.79
N TRP A 241 13.92 4.74 14.75
CA TRP A 241 13.69 5.18 13.37
C TRP A 241 12.26 4.89 12.92
N ARG A 242 11.74 3.67 13.20
CA ARG A 242 10.35 3.29 12.90
C ARG A 242 9.32 4.20 13.59
N HIS A 243 9.55 4.58 14.83
CA HIS A 243 8.69 5.53 15.56
C HIS A 243 8.96 6.99 15.19
N GLN A 244 9.93 7.25 14.32
CA GLN A 244 10.31 8.61 13.90
C GLN A 244 10.64 9.51 15.10
N HIS A 245 11.43 8.99 16.05
CA HIS A 245 11.87 9.72 17.24
C HIS A 245 13.30 10.20 17.10
N CYS A 246 13.60 11.42 17.56
CA CYS A 246 14.99 11.86 17.72
C CYS A 246 15.65 11.15 18.93
N PRO A 247 16.99 11.12 19.03
CA PRO A 247 17.68 10.42 20.13
C PRO A 247 17.24 10.89 21.53
N GLY A 248 16.98 12.19 21.69
CA GLY A 248 16.49 12.74 22.96
C GLY A 248 15.09 12.25 23.35
N HIS A 249 14.24 11.87 22.40
CA HIS A 249 12.91 11.31 22.68
C HIS A 249 12.91 9.77 22.67
N ALA A 250 13.97 9.12 22.17
CA ALA A 250 14.10 7.66 22.21
C ALA A 250 14.10 7.10 23.63
N VAL A 251 14.59 7.88 24.60
CA VAL A 251 14.66 7.54 26.03
C VAL A 251 13.48 8.11 26.83
N SER A 252 12.55 8.81 26.18
CA SER A 252 11.43 9.48 26.83
C SER A 252 10.11 8.76 26.54
N SER A 253 9.20 8.72 27.51
CA SER A 253 7.82 8.27 27.33
C SER A 253 6.90 9.34 26.74
N ALA A 254 7.46 10.32 26.02
CA ALA A 254 6.71 11.41 25.42
C ALA A 254 5.70 10.88 24.40
N ALA A 255 4.47 11.40 24.45
CA ALA A 255 3.43 11.03 23.49
C ALA A 255 3.75 11.54 22.09
N ASP A 256 3.27 10.83 21.08
CA ASP A 256 3.37 11.25 19.68
C ASP A 256 2.31 12.31 19.37
N LEU A 257 2.74 13.44 18.81
CA LEU A 257 1.84 14.53 18.40
C LEU A 257 1.43 14.41 16.93
N ALA A 258 2.20 13.67 16.13
CA ALA A 258 1.95 13.43 14.71
C ALA A 258 2.07 11.94 14.38
N LEU A 259 1.41 11.51 13.30
CA LEU A 259 1.64 10.16 12.76
C LEU A 259 3.03 10.09 12.12
N THR A 260 3.64 8.91 12.16
CA THR A 260 4.87 8.64 11.43
C THR A 260 4.63 8.80 9.93
N GLU A 261 5.55 9.46 9.25
CA GLU A 261 5.51 9.76 7.81
C GLU A 261 6.04 8.60 6.96
N TRP A 262 6.21 7.42 7.55
CA TRP A 262 6.64 6.19 6.88
C TRP A 262 5.49 5.55 6.11
N GLU A 263 5.66 5.38 4.80
CA GLU A 263 4.78 4.58 3.96
C GLU A 263 5.47 3.26 3.57
N LEU A 264 4.73 2.16 3.47
CA LEU A 264 5.32 0.89 2.99
C LEU A 264 5.72 1.01 1.52
N PHE A 265 6.96 0.64 1.20
CA PHE A 265 7.46 0.71 -0.16
C PHE A 265 6.87 -0.40 -1.04
N ASP A 266 6.08 0.00 -2.02
CA ASP A 266 5.55 -0.81 -3.12
C ASP A 266 6.22 -0.38 -4.44
N PRO A 267 7.14 -1.16 -5.05
CA PRO A 267 7.91 -0.72 -6.21
C PRO A 267 7.04 -0.26 -7.41
N PRO A 268 5.96 -0.97 -7.79
CA PRO A 268 4.98 -0.46 -8.76
C PRO A 268 4.41 0.93 -8.45
N LEU A 269 4.02 1.19 -7.21
CA LEU A 269 3.39 2.45 -6.81
C LEU A 269 4.40 3.59 -6.65
N HIS A 270 5.64 3.26 -6.27
CA HIS A 270 6.67 4.24 -5.93
C HIS A 270 7.81 4.29 -6.97
N HIS A 271 7.57 3.84 -8.20
CA HIS A 271 8.60 3.76 -9.24
C HIS A 271 9.29 5.11 -9.50
N GLN A 272 8.59 6.23 -9.33
CA GLN A 272 9.13 7.58 -9.50
C GLN A 272 10.20 7.96 -8.45
N HIS A 273 10.25 7.24 -7.33
CA HIS A 273 11.20 7.44 -6.24
C HIS A 273 12.33 6.41 -6.25
N ILE A 274 12.36 5.54 -7.26
CA ILE A 274 13.43 4.56 -7.47
C ILE A 274 14.60 5.26 -8.16
N HIS A 275 15.65 5.54 -7.40
CA HIS A 275 16.88 6.13 -7.92
C HIS A 275 17.95 5.06 -8.14
N PRO A 276 18.47 4.87 -9.37
CA PRO A 276 19.43 3.80 -9.67
C PRO A 276 20.89 4.10 -9.29
N ARG A 277 21.14 5.27 -8.70
CA ARG A 277 22.47 5.74 -8.30
C ARG A 277 22.44 6.11 -6.82
N LEU A 278 23.55 5.86 -6.13
CA LEU A 278 23.70 6.30 -4.75
C LEU A 278 23.69 7.82 -4.68
N PRO A 279 23.14 8.40 -3.61
CA PRO A 279 23.25 9.83 -3.38
C PRO A 279 24.71 10.25 -3.26
N SER A 280 25.07 11.31 -3.96
CA SER A 280 26.38 11.94 -3.80
C SER A 280 26.43 12.54 -2.39
N THR A 281 26.99 11.82 -1.41
CA THR A 281 27.33 12.44 -0.13
C THR A 281 28.47 13.41 -0.42
N ARG A 282 28.15 14.70 -0.56
CA ARG A 282 29.16 15.74 -0.52
C ARG A 282 29.64 15.82 0.92
N THR A 283 30.59 14.96 1.27
CA THR A 283 31.34 15.02 2.52
C THR A 283 32.12 16.33 2.48
N GLN A 284 31.52 17.42 2.97
CA GLN A 284 32.29 18.59 3.38
C GLN A 284 33.00 18.23 4.69
N HIS A 285 34.08 17.47 4.57
CA HIS A 285 35.21 17.68 5.46
C HIS A 285 35.81 19.04 5.09
N GLN A 286 35.26 20.12 5.64
CA GLN A 286 36.08 21.31 5.85
C GLN A 286 36.88 21.06 7.12
N GLY A 287 38.06 20.48 6.94
CA GLY A 287 39.13 20.64 7.89
C GLY A 287 39.68 22.05 7.76
N THR A 288 39.66 22.78 8.88
CA THR A 288 40.69 23.70 9.35
C THR A 288 40.50 23.86 10.85
#